data_AF-A0A2K1NED6-F1
#
_entry.id   AF-A0A2K1NED6-F1
#
_cell.length_a   1.000
_cell.length_b   1.000
_cell.length_c   1.000
_cell.angle_alpha   90.00
_cell.angle_beta   90.00
_cell.angle_gamma   90.00
#
_symmetry.space_group_name_H-M   'P 1'
#
loop_
_entity.id
_entity.type
_entity.pdbx_description
1 polymer ?
#
loop_
_entity_poly.entity_id
_entity_poly.type
_entity_poly.pdbx_seq_one_letter_code
_entity_poly.pdbx_strand_id
1 'polypeptide(L)'
;MAEKYLKSSKKEKSEIISKYCELTKVKRATAVKRFERYKNRYLFQEKDTQKNSKKRRGPKKKYESIHEVILWKCWGLSGCICAEKLHPMLEVYIEELKKNNRFSLYELSKTEEAKKVSLGTLKRMVSRFPKVSTKKHKGNAFIYQKVPISANFGRYAFEEVG
;
A
#
# COMPACT_ATOMS: atom_id res chain seq x y z
N MET A 1 43.40 -5.23 14.68
CA MET A 1 43.01 -3.83 15.02
C MET A 1 41.50 -3.68 15.18
N ALA A 2 40.68 -4.26 14.28
CA ALA A 2 39.21 -4.18 14.36
C ALA A 2 38.58 -4.89 15.57
N GLU A 3 39.09 -6.05 15.99
CA GLU A 3 38.59 -6.75 17.19
C GLU A 3 38.86 -5.98 18.49
N LYS A 4 40.05 -5.35 18.60
CA LYS A 4 40.38 -4.43 19.70
C LYS A 4 39.45 -3.21 19.70
N TYR A 5 39.20 -2.61 18.53
CA TYR A 5 38.26 -1.49 18.38
C TYR A 5 36.84 -1.82 18.85
N LEU A 6 36.39 -3.07 18.67
CA LEU A 6 35.03 -3.48 19.07
C LEU A 6 34.89 -3.63 20.59
N LYS A 7 35.94 -4.12 21.27
CA LYS A 7 35.97 -4.37 22.71
C LYS A 7 36.41 -3.16 23.55
N SER A 8 36.95 -2.12 22.92
CA SER A 8 37.56 -0.99 23.61
C SER A 8 36.57 0.07 24.09
N SER A 9 36.99 0.92 25.03
CA SER A 9 36.22 2.08 25.50
C SER A 9 36.18 3.22 24.47
N LYS A 10 35.35 4.26 24.67
CA LYS A 10 35.21 5.39 23.72
C LYS A 10 36.54 6.12 23.47
N LYS A 11 37.39 6.26 24.50
CA LYS A 11 38.71 6.91 24.39
C LYS A 11 39.67 6.06 23.56
N GLU A 12 39.79 4.78 23.88
CA GLU A 12 40.62 3.82 23.14
C GLU A 12 40.18 3.66 21.67
N LYS A 13 38.87 3.71 21.37
CA LYS A 13 38.36 3.72 19.99
C LYS A 13 38.91 4.91 19.20
N SER A 14 38.98 6.08 19.82
CA SER A 14 39.50 7.30 19.19
C SER A 14 40.96 7.16 18.82
N GLU A 15 41.77 6.59 19.72
CA GLU A 15 43.21 6.33 19.53
C GLU A 15 43.46 5.29 18.44
N ILE A 16 42.68 4.20 18.44
CA ILE A 16 42.74 3.16 17.39
C ILE A 16 42.41 3.75 16.02
N ILE A 17 41.40 4.63 15.93
CA ILE A 17 41.08 5.33 14.68
C ILE A 17 42.22 6.26 14.27
N SER A 18 42.80 7.03 15.19
CA SER A 18 43.92 7.94 14.89
C SER A 18 45.12 7.16 14.33
N LYS A 19 45.52 6.09 15.01
CA LYS A 19 46.61 5.20 14.57
C LYS A 19 46.32 4.54 13.22
N TYR A 20 45.07 4.15 12.97
CA TYR A 20 44.65 3.63 11.67
C TYR A 20 44.73 4.69 10.56
N CYS A 21 44.38 5.93 10.85
CA CYS A 21 44.46 7.04 9.89
C CYS A 21 45.92 7.37 9.55
N GLU A 22 46.82 7.36 10.52
CA GLU A 22 48.26 7.55 10.33
C GLU A 22 48.86 6.48 9.41
N LEU A 23 48.56 5.20 9.68
CA LEU A 23 49.08 4.07 8.91
C LEU A 23 48.52 4.01 7.49
N THR A 24 47.23 4.34 7.30
CA THR A 24 46.55 4.15 6.01
C THR A 24 46.43 5.44 5.19
N LYS A 25 46.81 6.60 5.76
CA LYS A 25 46.63 7.94 5.18
C LYS A 25 45.19 8.23 4.74
N VAL A 26 44.22 7.62 5.41
CA VAL A 26 42.80 7.79 5.12
C VAL A 26 42.18 8.81 6.07
N LYS A 27 41.27 9.66 5.55
CA LYS A 27 40.50 10.60 6.37
C LYS A 27 39.74 9.88 7.49
N ARG A 28 39.71 10.49 8.68
CA ARG A 28 39.10 9.94 9.90
C ARG A 28 37.66 9.43 9.72
N ALA A 29 36.82 10.20 9.02
CA ALA A 29 35.44 9.81 8.75
C ALA A 29 35.33 8.49 7.94
N THR A 30 36.24 8.30 6.99
CA THR A 30 36.30 7.10 6.15
C THR A 30 36.79 5.89 6.95
N ALA A 31 37.74 6.09 7.87
CA ALA A 31 38.17 5.06 8.81
C ALA A 31 36.99 4.59 9.70
N VAL A 32 36.22 5.53 10.26
CA VAL A 32 35.01 5.21 11.05
C VAL A 32 34.03 4.35 10.25
N LYS A 33 33.69 4.76 9.02
CA LYS A 33 32.78 3.99 8.14
C LYS A 33 33.30 2.57 7.86
N ARG A 34 34.61 2.38 7.74
CA ARG A 34 35.22 1.04 7.55
C ARG A 34 35.06 0.16 8.79
N PHE A 35 35.29 0.70 9.98
CA PHE A 35 35.07 -0.03 11.24
C PHE A 35 33.58 -0.34 11.48
N GLU A 36 32.68 0.58 11.15
CA GLU A 36 31.23 0.35 11.24
C GLU A 36 30.75 -0.73 10.26
N ARG A 37 31.25 -0.70 9.01
CA ARG A 37 30.96 -1.75 8.03
C ARG A 37 31.46 -3.11 8.49
N TYR A 38 32.66 -3.15 9.09
CA TYR A 38 33.20 -4.38 9.68
C TYR A 38 32.33 -4.89 10.84
N LYS A 39 31.93 -4.00 11.76
CA LYS A 39 30.99 -4.32 12.85
C LYS A 39 29.69 -4.92 12.30
N ASN A 40 29.10 -4.29 11.30
CA ASN A 40 27.82 -4.71 10.73
C ASN A 40 27.92 -6.04 9.99
N ARG A 41 29.04 -6.30 9.31
CA ARG A 41 29.25 -7.52 8.52
C ARG A 41 29.58 -8.73 9.39
N TYR A 42 30.43 -8.58 10.41
CA TYR A 42 30.95 -9.72 11.16
C TYR A 42 30.29 -9.94 12.52
N LEU A 43 29.77 -8.89 13.19
CA LEU A 43 29.17 -9.02 14.53
C LEU A 43 27.68 -9.44 14.48
N PHE A 44 26.98 -9.12 13.39
CA PHE A 44 25.56 -9.42 13.23
C PHE A 44 25.30 -10.68 12.37
N GLN A 45 26.30 -11.20 11.65
CA GLN A 45 26.15 -12.42 10.86
C GLN A 45 25.90 -13.68 11.73
N GLU A 46 26.55 -13.79 12.89
CA GLU A 46 26.40 -14.97 13.76
C GLU A 46 25.15 -14.93 14.65
N LYS A 47 24.61 -13.74 14.96
CA LYS A 47 23.41 -13.60 15.81
C LYS A 47 22.10 -13.53 15.03
N ASP A 48 22.10 -13.13 13.76
CA ASP A 48 20.88 -13.06 12.95
C ASP A 48 20.55 -14.37 12.22
N THR A 49 21.51 -15.29 12.06
CA THR A 49 21.25 -16.62 11.48
C THR A 49 20.60 -17.59 12.47
N GLN A 50 20.76 -17.37 13.79
CA GLN A 50 20.12 -18.19 14.84
C GLN A 50 18.88 -17.56 15.49
N LYS A 51 18.44 -16.37 15.05
CA LYS A 51 17.05 -15.97 15.32
C LYS A 51 16.13 -16.75 14.38
N ASN A 52 15.89 -17.99 14.78
CA ASN A 52 14.63 -18.71 14.62
C ASN A 52 13.48 -17.87 15.19
N SER A 53 13.23 -16.68 14.62
CA SER A 53 11.94 -16.06 14.70
C SER A 53 11.05 -16.99 13.89
N LYS A 54 10.46 -18.00 14.56
CA LYS A 54 9.28 -18.69 14.04
C LYS A 54 8.38 -17.57 13.56
N LYS A 55 8.25 -17.39 12.24
CA LYS A 55 7.45 -16.30 11.66
C LYS A 55 6.11 -16.41 12.37
N ARG A 56 5.81 -15.47 13.27
CA ARG A 56 4.52 -15.44 13.97
C ARG A 56 3.53 -15.12 12.87
N ARG A 57 2.93 -16.17 12.30
CA ARG A 57 1.87 -16.02 11.31
C ARG A 57 0.80 -15.18 12.00
N GLY A 58 0.36 -14.13 11.31
CA GLY A 58 -0.72 -13.29 11.81
C GLY A 58 -1.99 -14.13 12.04
N PRO A 59 -3.03 -13.50 12.61
CA PRO A 59 -4.32 -14.16 12.83
C PRO A 59 -4.82 -14.89 11.59
N LYS A 60 -5.43 -16.06 11.78
CA LYS A 60 -6.04 -16.83 10.68
C LYS A 60 -7.09 -15.97 9.97
N LYS A 61 -7.11 -16.01 8.64
CA LYS A 61 -8.06 -15.26 7.83
C LYS A 61 -9.46 -15.85 8.06
N LYS A 62 -10.38 -15.05 8.62
CA LYS A 62 -11.79 -15.46 8.84
C LYS A 62 -12.58 -15.58 7.54
N TYR A 63 -12.33 -14.68 6.58
CA TYR A 63 -13.09 -14.62 5.32
C TYR A 63 -12.24 -15.15 4.15
N GLU A 64 -12.74 -16.20 3.52
CA GLU A 64 -12.25 -16.81 2.28
C GLU A 64 -12.57 -15.99 1.02
N SER A 65 -12.12 -16.48 -0.13
CA SER A 65 -12.40 -15.91 -1.46
C SER A 65 -13.90 -15.89 -1.79
N ILE A 66 -14.64 -16.88 -1.30
CA ILE A 66 -16.09 -16.99 -1.56
C ILE A 66 -16.83 -15.75 -1.06
N HIS A 67 -16.55 -15.27 0.15
CA HIS A 67 -17.20 -14.06 0.69
C HIS A 67 -16.86 -12.82 -0.12
N GLU A 68 -15.65 -12.75 -0.68
CA GLU A 68 -15.23 -11.64 -1.54
C GLU A 68 -16.07 -11.61 -2.82
N VAL A 69 -16.37 -12.77 -3.40
CA VAL A 69 -17.25 -12.89 -4.57
C VAL A 69 -18.70 -12.52 -4.23
N ILE A 70 -19.22 -12.99 -3.09
CA ILE A 70 -20.56 -12.65 -2.59
C ILE A 70 -20.70 -11.12 -2.46
N LEU A 71 -19.74 -10.49 -1.79
CA LEU A 71 -19.73 -9.04 -1.56
C LEU A 71 -19.52 -8.26 -2.86
N TRP A 72 -18.74 -8.78 -3.79
CA TRP A 72 -18.57 -8.18 -5.10
C TRP A 72 -19.89 -8.14 -5.89
N LYS A 73 -20.68 -9.22 -5.86
CA LYS A 73 -22.03 -9.23 -6.46
C LYS A 73 -22.96 -8.22 -5.81
N CYS A 74 -22.96 -8.14 -4.47
CA CYS A 74 -23.77 -7.14 -3.74
C CYS A 74 -23.33 -5.70 -4.08
N TRP A 75 -22.03 -5.47 -4.18
CA TRP A 75 -21.47 -4.18 -4.55
C TRP A 75 -21.82 -3.79 -6.00
N GLY A 76 -21.83 -4.76 -6.93
CA GLY A 76 -22.28 -4.53 -8.31
C GLY A 76 -23.78 -4.19 -8.37
N LEU A 77 -24.62 -4.94 -7.65
CA LEU A 77 -26.07 -4.72 -7.62
C LEU A 77 -26.45 -3.35 -7.04
N SER A 78 -25.70 -2.88 -6.04
CA SER A 78 -25.90 -1.56 -5.42
C SER A 78 -25.35 -0.39 -6.25
N GLY A 79 -24.82 -0.62 -7.45
CA GLY A 79 -24.28 0.44 -8.31
C GLY A 79 -22.89 0.93 -7.89
N CYS A 80 -22.07 0.05 -7.33
CA CYS A 80 -20.68 0.32 -6.97
C CYS A 80 -20.50 1.41 -5.88
N ILE A 81 -21.45 1.50 -4.95
CA ILE A 81 -21.42 2.48 -3.84
C ILE A 81 -20.27 2.23 -2.85
N CYS A 82 -19.99 3.22 -2.00
CA CYS A 82 -19.00 3.08 -0.94
C CYS A 82 -19.44 2.04 0.11
N ALA A 83 -18.45 1.43 0.76
CA ALA A 83 -18.68 0.39 1.78
C ALA A 83 -19.54 0.89 2.96
N GLU A 84 -19.51 2.17 3.29
CA GLU A 84 -20.29 2.74 4.40
C GLU A 84 -21.79 2.70 4.12
N LYS A 85 -22.20 2.98 2.88
CA LYS A 85 -23.59 2.87 2.45
C LYS A 85 -24.01 1.42 2.18
N LEU A 86 -23.07 0.61 1.70
CA LEU A 86 -23.31 -0.80 1.43
C LEU A 86 -23.54 -1.61 2.71
N HIS A 87 -22.80 -1.32 3.78
CA HIS A 87 -22.81 -2.09 5.03
C HIS A 87 -24.21 -2.29 5.64
N PRO A 88 -25.03 -1.24 5.86
CA PRO A 88 -26.38 -1.41 6.41
C PRO A 88 -27.34 -2.14 5.44
N MET A 89 -27.09 -2.07 4.14
CA MET A 89 -27.96 -2.66 3.11
C MET A 89 -27.53 -4.08 2.70
N LEU A 90 -26.45 -4.61 3.27
CA LEU A 90 -25.90 -5.92 2.88
C LEU A 90 -26.91 -7.05 3.02
N GLU A 91 -27.70 -7.04 4.08
CA GLU A 91 -28.71 -8.07 4.35
C GLU A 91 -29.77 -8.11 3.25
N VAL A 92 -30.29 -6.94 2.87
CA VAL A 92 -31.29 -6.77 1.81
C VAL A 92 -30.76 -7.27 0.47
N TYR A 93 -29.54 -6.84 0.10
CA TYR A 93 -28.94 -7.26 -1.17
C TYR A 93 -28.65 -8.77 -1.20
N ILE A 94 -28.25 -9.35 -0.08
CA ILE A 94 -28.02 -10.79 -0.01
C ILE A 94 -29.34 -11.55 -0.20
N GLU A 95 -30.43 -11.06 0.36
CA GLU A 95 -31.77 -11.65 0.21
C GLU A 95 -32.33 -11.51 -1.19
N GLU A 96 -32.17 -10.35 -1.84
CA GLU A 96 -32.54 -10.15 -3.24
C GLU A 96 -31.79 -11.11 -4.18
N LEU A 97 -30.49 -11.29 -3.94
CA LEU A 97 -29.69 -12.23 -4.71
C LEU A 97 -30.07 -13.69 -4.44
N LYS A 98 -30.56 -14.02 -3.22
CA LYS A 98 -31.14 -15.33 -2.90
C LYS A 98 -32.44 -15.54 -3.66
N LYS A 99 -33.36 -14.57 -3.63
CA LYS A 99 -34.65 -14.62 -4.34
C LYS A 99 -34.48 -14.81 -5.85
N ASN A 100 -33.47 -14.19 -6.44
CA ASN A 100 -33.20 -14.28 -7.87
C ASN A 100 -32.45 -15.56 -8.29
N ASN A 101 -32.30 -16.56 -7.42
CA ASN A 101 -31.53 -17.80 -7.64
C ASN A 101 -30.06 -17.58 -8.06
N ARG A 102 -29.52 -16.36 -7.91
CA ARG A 102 -28.14 -16.00 -8.24
C ARG A 102 -27.14 -16.53 -7.19
N PHE A 103 -27.64 -17.01 -6.05
CA PHE A 103 -26.88 -17.58 -4.93
C PHE A 103 -26.98 -19.11 -4.79
N SER A 104 -27.72 -19.81 -5.65
CA SER A 104 -27.85 -21.28 -5.63
C SER A 104 -26.50 -22.03 -5.60
N LEU A 105 -25.43 -21.38 -6.07
CA LEU A 105 -24.07 -21.91 -6.12
C LEU A 105 -23.28 -21.80 -4.80
N TYR A 106 -23.79 -21.11 -3.79
CA TYR A 106 -23.03 -20.84 -2.55
C TYR A 106 -23.69 -21.49 -1.34
N GLU A 107 -22.86 -22.07 -0.49
CA GLU A 107 -23.29 -22.67 0.77
C GLU A 107 -23.95 -21.64 1.70
N LEU A 108 -25.09 -22.00 2.29
CA LEU A 108 -25.89 -21.11 3.14
C LEU A 108 -25.05 -20.51 4.28
N SER A 109 -24.20 -21.31 4.90
CA SER A 109 -23.25 -20.90 5.94
C SER A 109 -22.39 -19.70 5.51
N LYS A 110 -21.82 -19.75 4.30
CA LYS A 110 -20.95 -18.69 3.78
C LYS A 110 -21.71 -17.38 3.51
N THR A 111 -22.99 -17.47 3.17
CA THR A 111 -23.86 -16.29 2.97
C THR A 111 -24.17 -15.59 4.29
N GLU A 112 -24.42 -16.35 5.35
CA GLU A 112 -24.68 -15.81 6.69
C GLU A 112 -23.41 -15.19 7.30
N GLU A 113 -22.25 -15.81 7.07
CA GLU A 113 -20.96 -15.23 7.44
C GLU A 113 -20.71 -13.91 6.71
N ALA A 114 -21.10 -13.79 5.44
CA ALA A 114 -20.99 -12.56 4.66
C ALA A 114 -21.92 -11.44 5.17
N LYS A 115 -23.13 -11.78 5.66
CA LYS A 115 -24.03 -10.82 6.31
C LYS A 115 -23.38 -10.16 7.53
N LYS A 116 -22.58 -10.91 8.29
CA LYS A 116 -21.98 -10.46 9.57
C LYS A 116 -20.61 -9.77 9.42
N VAL A 117 -20.27 -9.33 8.21
CA VAL A 117 -18.98 -8.67 7.94
C VAL A 117 -18.91 -7.32 8.65
N SER A 118 -17.77 -7.04 9.30
CA SER A 118 -17.54 -5.73 9.92
C SER A 118 -17.27 -4.66 8.85
N LEU A 119 -17.68 -3.42 9.11
CA LEU A 119 -17.48 -2.28 8.20
C LEU A 119 -16.01 -2.12 7.77
N GLY A 120 -15.06 -2.28 8.69
CA GLY A 120 -13.63 -2.22 8.36
C GLY A 120 -13.18 -3.33 7.40
N THR A 121 -13.75 -4.54 7.53
CA THR A 121 -13.46 -5.64 6.60
C THR A 121 -14.09 -5.40 5.24
N LEU A 122 -15.33 -4.89 5.21
CA LEU A 122 -16.01 -4.53 3.98
C LEU A 122 -15.25 -3.45 3.22
N LYS A 123 -14.82 -2.37 3.90
CA LYS A 123 -13.96 -1.32 3.31
C LYS A 123 -12.70 -1.90 2.67
N ARG A 124 -12.03 -2.84 3.35
CA ARG A 124 -10.82 -3.51 2.86
C ARG A 124 -11.07 -4.41 1.64
N MET A 125 -12.25 -5.01 1.53
CA MET A 125 -12.63 -5.83 0.36
C MET A 125 -13.03 -4.95 -0.82
N VAL A 126 -13.92 -3.96 -0.59
CA VAL A 126 -14.37 -3.01 -1.60
C VAL A 126 -13.21 -2.22 -2.20
N SER A 127 -12.14 -1.94 -1.44
CA SER A 127 -10.96 -1.26 -1.99
C SER A 127 -10.23 -2.06 -3.07
N ARG A 128 -10.41 -3.38 -3.12
CA ARG A 128 -9.79 -4.29 -4.11
C ARG A 128 -10.66 -4.50 -5.35
N PHE A 129 -11.94 -4.16 -5.27
CA PHE A 129 -12.84 -4.31 -6.41
C PHE A 129 -12.43 -3.37 -7.54
N PRO A 130 -12.66 -3.78 -8.80
CA PRO A 130 -12.29 -2.96 -9.95
C PRO A 130 -13.04 -1.64 -9.90
N LYS A 131 -12.30 -0.53 -9.83
CA LYS A 131 -12.86 0.82 -9.88
C LYS A 131 -12.74 1.35 -11.29
N VAL A 132 -13.76 2.06 -11.75
CA VAL A 132 -13.66 2.84 -13.00
C VAL A 132 -12.47 3.79 -12.84
N SER A 133 -11.47 3.66 -13.72
CA SER A 133 -10.27 4.47 -13.66
C SER A 133 -10.66 5.94 -13.86
N THR A 134 -10.52 6.73 -12.81
CA THR A 134 -10.73 8.19 -12.86
C THR A 134 -9.49 8.94 -13.36
N LYS A 135 -8.48 8.22 -13.90
CA LYS A 135 -7.34 8.87 -14.53
C LYS A 135 -7.87 9.76 -15.65
N LYS A 136 -7.92 11.07 -15.39
CA LYS A 136 -8.19 12.08 -16.40
C LYS A 136 -7.19 11.84 -17.52
N HIS A 137 -7.69 11.50 -18.70
CA HIS A 137 -6.84 11.38 -19.87
C HIS A 137 -6.12 12.73 -20.05
N LYS A 138 -4.80 12.74 -20.05
CA LYS A 138 -4.02 13.95 -20.32
C LYS A 138 -4.17 14.26 -21.81
N GLY A 139 -5.04 15.21 -22.15
CA GLY A 139 -5.30 15.62 -23.51
C GLY A 139 -6.62 16.37 -23.63
N ASN A 140 -6.81 17.06 -24.75
CA ASN A 140 -8.10 17.67 -25.07
C ASN A 140 -9.18 16.59 -25.18
N ALA A 141 -10.36 16.84 -24.62
CA ALA A 141 -11.52 15.99 -24.83
C ALA A 141 -11.77 15.81 -26.34
N PHE A 142 -12.27 14.64 -26.75
CA PHE A 142 -12.47 14.31 -28.16
C PHE A 142 -13.28 15.37 -28.92
N ILE A 143 -14.23 16.00 -28.23
CA ILE A 143 -15.03 17.13 -28.75
C ILE A 143 -14.14 18.30 -29.18
N TYR A 144 -13.14 18.66 -28.37
CA TYR A 144 -12.20 19.76 -28.66
C TYR A 144 -11.11 19.41 -29.67
N GLN A 145 -10.96 18.14 -30.04
CA GLN A 145 -10.13 17.73 -31.17
C GLN A 145 -10.89 17.89 -32.50
N LYS A 146 -12.21 17.75 -32.48
CA LYS A 146 -13.08 17.81 -33.66
C LYS A 146 -13.65 19.21 -33.90
N VAL A 147 -13.87 19.97 -32.83
CA VAL A 147 -14.33 21.36 -32.89
C VAL A 147 -13.14 22.25 -32.56
N PRO A 148 -12.63 23.03 -33.54
CA PRO A 148 -11.59 24.00 -33.24
C PRO A 148 -12.14 25.03 -32.25
N ILE A 149 -11.50 25.14 -31.09
CA ILE A 149 -11.79 26.21 -30.14
C ILE A 149 -11.20 27.50 -30.73
N SER A 150 -12.02 28.29 -31.42
CA SER A 150 -11.64 29.67 -31.74
C SER A 150 -11.83 30.50 -30.47
N ALA A 151 -10.77 30.59 -29.68
CA ALA A 151 -10.81 31.42 -28.49
C ALA A 151 -10.78 32.91 -28.90
N ASN A 152 -11.93 33.57 -28.89
CA ASN A 152 -12.05 35.01 -29.16
C ASN A 152 -11.62 35.83 -27.91
N PHE A 153 -10.48 35.52 -27.31
CA PHE A 153 -9.92 36.32 -26.22
C PHE A 153 -9.43 37.65 -26.83
N GLY A 154 -10.27 38.68 -26.76
CA GLY A 154 -9.90 40.04 -27.18
C GLY A 154 -10.42 40.50 -28.54
N ARG A 155 -11.25 39.70 -29.23
CA ARG A 155 -11.78 40.08 -30.56
C ARG A 155 -12.60 41.39 -30.54
N TYR A 156 -13.20 41.69 -29.39
CA TYR A 156 -13.99 42.91 -29.15
C TYR A 156 -13.42 43.77 -28.02
N ALA A 157 -12.17 43.52 -27.58
CA ALA A 157 -11.59 44.29 -26.47
C ALA A 157 -11.31 45.76 -26.83
N PHE A 158 -11.30 46.08 -28.12
CA PHE A 158 -11.04 47.41 -28.66
C PHE A 158 -12.19 47.95 -29.53
N GLU A 159 -13.33 47.26 -29.57
CA GLU A 159 -14.51 47.85 -30.23
C GLU A 159 -15.08 48.92 -29.31
N GLU A 160 -15.02 50.18 -29.74
CA GLU A 160 -15.76 51.25 -29.08
C GLU A 160 -17.25 50.98 -29.23
N VAL A 161 -17.98 51.03 -28.12
CA VAL A 161 -19.44 50.89 -28.09
C VAL A 161 -20.02 52.14 -28.73
N GLY A 162 -20.47 52.01 -29.98
CA GLY A 162 -21.20 53.05 -30.71
C GLY A 162 -22.60 53.27 -30.17
#